data_AF-I1IYV4-F1
#
_entry.id   AF-I1IYV4-F1
#
_cell.length_a   1.000
_cell.length_b   1.000
_cell.length_c   1.000
_cell.angle_alpha   90.00
_cell.angle_beta   90.00
_cell.angle_gamma   90.00
#
_symmetry.space_group_name_H-M   'P 1'
#
loop_
_entity.id
_entity.type
_entity.pdbx_description
1 polymer ?
#
loop_
_entity_poly.entity_id
_entity_poly.type
_entity_poly.pdbx_seq_one_letter_code
_entity_poly.pdbx_strand_id
1 'polypeptide(L)'
;MPEAGHYGHKKNDGICNGVCSSEPASKAVVAMSRLKCALRGFDFRVLLALLIGVPIVILMVYTHGQKVTYFLRPIWESPPKPFKIIPHYYHENVTMENLCKLHGWKVRETPRRVVDAVLFSNELDILELRWNELSPYVSEFVLLESNSTFTGLTKPLHFKENRQRFEFAESRLTYGMVGGRFVKGENPFVEESYQRVYLDRLIKISRIKDDDILIMSDVDEIPSGHTINLLRWCDDTPEIIHLQLRNYLYSFEFLLDDKSWRASIHRYRSGKTRYAHFRQTDELLADSGWHCSFCFRHISDFAFKMQAYSHVDRIRFKYFLNPERIQDVICRGADLFDMLPEEYTFQEIIAKLGAIPSTYSAVHLPSFLLQNADRFRYLLPGNCRRESG
;
A
#
# COMPACT_ATOMS: atom_id res chain seq x y z
N MET A 1 -95.05 40.05 -20.01
CA MET A 1 -94.38 40.67 -21.17
C MET A 1 -92.99 41.11 -20.73
N PRO A 2 -91.92 40.92 -21.51
CA PRO A 2 -91.43 39.66 -22.09
C PRO A 2 -89.98 39.34 -21.65
N GLU A 3 -89.62 38.07 -21.83
CA GLU A 3 -88.37 37.52 -22.40
C GLU A 3 -86.96 37.75 -21.80
N ALA A 4 -86.42 36.59 -21.39
CA ALA A 4 -85.26 35.92 -22.00
C ALA A 4 -83.87 36.03 -21.33
N GLY A 5 -83.27 34.84 -21.14
CA GLY A 5 -81.88 34.61 -21.54
C GLY A 5 -80.94 34.13 -20.45
N HIS A 6 -80.86 32.81 -20.24
CA HIS A 6 -79.68 32.14 -19.68
C HIS A 6 -78.40 32.56 -20.40
N TYR A 7 -77.26 32.66 -19.70
CA TYR A 7 -75.98 32.10 -20.18
C TYR A 7 -74.94 32.02 -19.05
N GLY A 8 -74.36 30.83 -18.88
CA GLY A 8 -73.27 30.56 -17.94
C GLY A 8 -71.94 31.15 -18.41
N HIS A 9 -71.08 31.55 -17.46
CA HIS A 9 -69.76 32.09 -17.77
C HIS A 9 -68.65 31.15 -17.29
N LYS A 10 -67.85 30.71 -18.27
CA LYS A 10 -66.53 30.08 -18.10
C LYS A 10 -65.64 30.94 -17.20
N LYS A 11 -64.94 30.28 -16.26
CA LYS A 11 -63.71 30.78 -15.64
C LYS A 11 -62.63 30.90 -16.72
N ASN A 12 -62.04 32.07 -16.84
CA ASN A 12 -60.81 32.29 -17.61
C ASN A 12 -59.84 33.09 -16.76
N ASP A 13 -58.61 32.61 -16.73
CA ASP A 13 -57.46 33.19 -16.05
C ASP A 13 -57.03 34.51 -16.70
N GLY A 14 -56.65 35.49 -15.89
CA GLY A 14 -56.14 36.76 -16.39
C GLY A 14 -55.92 37.80 -15.31
N ILE A 15 -54.84 37.67 -14.52
CA ILE A 15 -54.34 38.78 -13.70
C ILE A 15 -52.86 39.01 -14.05
N CYS A 16 -52.65 39.52 -15.26
CA CYS A 16 -51.44 40.22 -15.66
C CYS A 16 -51.88 41.34 -16.61
N ASN A 17 -52.45 42.41 -16.05
CA ASN A 17 -52.55 43.71 -16.72
C ASN A 17 -52.81 44.78 -15.67
N GLY A 18 -51.79 45.60 -15.38
CA GLY A 18 -52.02 46.80 -14.58
C GLY A 18 -50.83 47.33 -13.81
N VAL A 19 -49.62 47.42 -14.38
CA VAL A 19 -48.63 48.42 -13.90
C VAL A 19 -47.69 48.84 -15.05
N CYS A 20 -48.25 49.52 -16.05
CA CYS A 20 -47.48 50.28 -17.04
C CYS A 20 -48.05 51.71 -17.13
N SER A 21 -47.92 52.50 -16.06
CA SER A 21 -48.07 53.96 -16.14
C SER A 21 -47.38 54.62 -14.94
N SER A 22 -46.45 55.54 -15.23
CA SER A 22 -45.75 56.53 -14.37
C SER A 22 -44.28 56.26 -14.00
N GLU A 23 -43.40 56.98 -14.72
CA GLU A 23 -42.13 57.68 -14.37
C GLU A 23 -41.01 57.03 -13.50
N PRO A 24 -39.74 57.49 -13.61
CA PRO A 24 -38.59 56.62 -13.66
C PRO A 24 -38.11 56.21 -12.27
N ALA A 25 -38.61 55.06 -11.79
CA ALA A 25 -37.95 54.36 -10.69
C ALA A 25 -36.53 53.96 -11.13
N SER A 26 -35.53 54.36 -10.34
CA SER A 26 -34.11 54.04 -10.55
C SER A 26 -33.93 52.57 -10.95
N LYS A 27 -32.95 52.28 -11.83
CA LYS A 27 -32.63 50.91 -12.30
C LYS A 27 -32.52 49.89 -11.15
N ALA A 28 -32.18 50.34 -9.94
CA ALA A 28 -32.14 49.52 -8.72
C ALA A 28 -33.53 49.02 -8.25
N VAL A 29 -34.60 49.82 -8.39
CA VAL A 29 -35.96 49.46 -7.96
C VAL A 29 -36.59 48.42 -8.90
N VAL A 30 -36.33 48.55 -10.21
CA VAL A 30 -36.77 47.57 -11.22
C VAL A 30 -36.00 46.24 -11.07
N ALA A 31 -34.70 46.30 -10.77
CA ALA A 31 -33.90 45.11 -10.48
C ALA A 31 -34.36 44.40 -9.19
N MET A 32 -34.65 45.13 -8.11
CA MET A 32 -35.17 44.55 -6.86
C MET A 32 -36.60 43.99 -7.00
N SER A 33 -37.45 44.62 -7.82
CA SER A 33 -38.82 44.14 -8.11
C SER A 33 -38.81 42.84 -8.92
N ARG A 34 -37.92 42.73 -9.93
CA ARG A 34 -37.71 41.50 -10.71
C ARG A 34 -37.10 40.37 -9.88
N LEU A 35 -36.20 40.68 -8.95
CA LEU A 35 -35.65 39.71 -7.99
C LEU A 35 -36.73 39.19 -7.03
N LYS A 36 -37.61 40.08 -6.52
CA LYS A 36 -38.76 39.71 -5.67
C LYS A 36 -39.80 38.84 -6.41
N CYS A 37 -39.99 39.03 -7.72
CA CYS A 37 -40.87 38.17 -8.53
C CYS A 37 -40.20 36.83 -8.89
N ALA A 38 -38.90 36.80 -9.19
CA ALA A 38 -38.17 35.57 -9.47
C ALA A 38 -38.05 34.65 -8.24
N LEU A 39 -37.94 35.23 -7.04
CA LEU A 39 -37.87 34.50 -5.77
C LEU A 39 -39.25 34.10 -5.21
N ARG A 40 -40.35 34.61 -5.77
CA ARG A 40 -41.72 34.30 -5.30
C ARG A 40 -42.21 32.89 -5.65
N GLY A 41 -41.50 32.19 -6.55
CA GLY A 41 -41.80 30.82 -6.98
C GLY A 41 -40.88 29.74 -6.40
N PHE A 42 -39.84 30.11 -5.65
CA PHE A 42 -38.95 29.16 -5.00
C PHE A 42 -39.28 29.08 -3.51
N ASP A 43 -39.70 27.90 -3.06
CA ASP A 43 -39.86 27.64 -1.63
C ASP A 43 -38.51 27.89 -0.94
N PHE A 44 -38.49 28.86 -0.02
CA PHE A 44 -37.29 29.24 0.73
C PHE A 44 -36.67 28.01 1.44
N ARG A 45 -37.47 27.01 1.81
CA ARG A 45 -36.99 25.74 2.38
C ARG A 45 -36.23 24.90 1.36
N VAL A 46 -36.67 24.88 0.11
CA VAL A 46 -35.98 24.19 -1.00
C VAL A 46 -34.69 24.91 -1.35
N LEU A 47 -34.70 26.25 -1.40
CA LEU A 47 -33.49 27.03 -1.62
C LEU A 47 -32.46 26.82 -0.50
N LEU A 48 -32.91 26.78 0.76
CA LEU A 48 -32.06 26.49 1.92
C LEU A 48 -31.51 25.06 1.89
N ALA A 49 -32.34 24.07 1.55
CA ALA A 49 -31.91 22.69 1.39
C ALA A 49 -30.89 22.52 0.26
N LEU A 50 -31.02 23.28 -0.84
CA LEU A 50 -30.04 23.26 -1.93
C LEU A 50 -28.75 24.00 -1.56
N LEU A 51 -28.83 25.20 -0.97
CA LEU A 51 -27.64 26.01 -0.66
C LEU A 51 -26.87 25.53 0.57
N ILE A 52 -27.52 24.85 1.51
CA ILE A 52 -26.87 24.32 2.72
C ILE A 52 -26.75 22.80 2.63
N GLY A 53 -27.84 22.11 2.28
CA GLY A 53 -27.85 20.65 2.25
C GLY A 53 -26.92 20.06 1.18
N VAL A 54 -26.91 20.60 -0.05
CA VAL A 54 -26.02 20.07 -1.10
C VAL A 54 -24.55 20.26 -0.75
N PRO A 55 -24.07 21.44 -0.29
CA PRO A 55 -22.69 21.57 0.17
C PRO A 55 -22.35 20.69 1.37
N ILE A 56 -23.27 20.48 2.31
CA ILE A 56 -23.06 19.54 3.44
C ILE A 56 -22.93 18.10 2.93
N VAL A 57 -23.78 17.67 2.01
CA VAL A 57 -23.70 16.32 1.43
C VAL A 57 -22.41 16.15 0.63
N ILE A 58 -22.02 17.14 -0.19
CA ILE A 58 -20.74 17.13 -0.90
C ILE A 58 -19.58 17.07 0.09
N LEU A 59 -19.61 17.85 1.16
CA LEU A 59 -18.59 17.82 2.20
C LEU A 59 -18.55 16.46 2.90
N MET A 60 -19.70 15.86 3.19
CA MET A 60 -19.80 14.55 3.83
C MET A 60 -19.28 13.44 2.92
N VAL A 61 -19.62 13.45 1.63
CA VAL A 61 -19.07 12.53 0.61
C VAL A 61 -17.59 12.76 0.42
N TYR A 62 -17.13 14.01 0.38
CA TYR A 62 -15.70 14.31 0.28
C TYR A 62 -14.96 13.77 1.49
N THR A 63 -15.42 14.05 2.71
CA THR A 63 -14.76 13.67 3.98
C THR A 63 -14.87 12.18 4.32
N HIS A 64 -16.00 11.53 4.02
CA HIS A 64 -16.29 10.15 4.43
C HIS A 64 -16.50 9.17 3.28
N GLY A 65 -16.52 9.63 2.02
CA GLY A 65 -16.83 8.79 0.85
C GLY A 65 -15.94 7.56 0.75
N GLN A 66 -14.63 7.70 0.95
CA GLN A 66 -13.71 6.55 0.97
C GLN A 66 -14.03 5.54 2.09
N LYS A 67 -14.44 6.01 3.28
CA LYS A 67 -14.83 5.12 4.38
C LYS A 67 -16.11 4.38 4.02
N VAL A 68 -17.07 5.07 3.42
CA VAL A 68 -18.32 4.46 2.94
C VAL A 68 -18.03 3.43 1.85
N THR A 69 -17.17 3.74 0.88
CA THR A 69 -16.83 2.78 -0.19
C THR A 69 -16.08 1.58 0.34
N TYR A 70 -15.14 1.75 1.28
CA TYR A 70 -14.39 0.63 1.87
C TYR A 70 -15.30 -0.24 2.74
N PHE A 71 -16.18 0.37 3.54
CA PHE A 71 -17.14 -0.36 4.36
C PHE A 71 -18.14 -1.18 3.52
N LEU A 72 -18.61 -0.62 2.41
CA LEU A 72 -19.59 -1.25 1.53
C LEU A 72 -18.95 -2.11 0.42
N ARG A 73 -17.62 -2.19 0.35
CA ARG A 73 -16.86 -3.04 -0.59
C ARG A 73 -17.43 -4.47 -0.70
N PRO A 74 -17.82 -5.16 0.40
CA PRO A 74 -18.40 -6.51 0.32
C PRO A 74 -19.69 -6.64 -0.50
N ILE A 75 -20.37 -5.53 -0.82
CA ILE A 75 -21.63 -5.53 -1.60
C ILE A 75 -21.36 -5.66 -3.10
N TRP A 76 -20.25 -5.12 -3.61
CA TRP A 76 -19.99 -5.03 -5.05
C TRP A 76 -18.65 -5.63 -5.49
N GLU A 77 -17.73 -5.92 -4.56
CA GLU A 77 -16.45 -6.57 -4.84
C GLU A 77 -16.42 -7.95 -4.19
N SER A 78 -16.18 -8.97 -5.02
CA SER A 78 -15.93 -10.34 -4.54
C SER A 78 -14.47 -10.52 -4.15
N PRO A 79 -14.16 -11.40 -3.17
CA PRO A 79 -12.79 -11.70 -2.81
C PRO A 79 -12.02 -12.27 -4.01
N PRO A 80 -10.71 -12.02 -4.11
CA PRO A 80 -9.88 -12.62 -5.14
C PRO A 80 -9.88 -14.14 -5.01
N LYS A 81 -9.54 -14.83 -6.11
CA LYS A 81 -9.39 -16.29 -6.11
C LYS A 81 -8.47 -16.73 -4.95
N PRO A 82 -8.80 -17.74 -4.15
CA PRO A 82 -7.92 -18.19 -3.08
C PRO A 82 -6.60 -18.74 -3.64
N PHE A 83 -5.55 -18.71 -2.84
CA PHE A 83 -4.31 -19.43 -3.14
C PHE A 83 -4.47 -20.92 -2.79
N LYS A 84 -3.73 -21.76 -3.51
CA LYS A 84 -3.41 -23.12 -3.11
C LYS A 84 -2.22 -23.06 -2.14
N ILE A 85 -2.53 -23.17 -0.86
CA ILE A 85 -1.54 -23.08 0.22
C ILE A 85 -0.74 -24.39 0.24
N ILE A 86 0.58 -24.26 0.14
CA ILE A 86 1.55 -25.33 0.33
C ILE A 86 1.95 -25.31 1.81
N PRO A 87 1.69 -26.39 2.57
CA PRO A 87 2.18 -26.51 3.94
C PRO A 87 3.70 -26.41 3.99
N HIS A 88 4.22 -25.60 4.90
CA HIS A 88 5.65 -25.41 5.07
C HIS A 88 6.13 -26.19 6.30
N TYR A 89 6.77 -27.34 6.06
CA TYR A 89 7.35 -28.15 7.12
C TYR A 89 8.78 -27.68 7.40
N TYR A 90 9.06 -27.28 8.62
CA TYR A 90 10.41 -26.91 9.01
C TYR A 90 10.71 -27.22 10.47
N HIS A 91 11.93 -27.69 10.72
CA HIS A 91 12.51 -27.80 12.05
C HIS A 91 14.04 -27.87 11.90
N GLU A 92 14.79 -27.19 12.79
CA GLU A 92 16.26 -27.08 12.70
C GLU A 92 16.96 -28.46 12.70
N ASN A 93 16.44 -29.41 13.48
CA ASN A 93 16.99 -30.76 13.63
C ASN A 93 16.53 -31.78 12.56
N VAL A 94 15.83 -31.37 11.49
CA VAL A 94 15.37 -32.27 10.43
C VAL A 94 16.24 -32.09 9.18
N THR A 95 16.68 -33.21 8.60
CA THR A 95 17.54 -33.18 7.40
C THR A 95 16.81 -32.62 6.19
N MET A 96 17.54 -31.95 5.30
CA MET A 96 16.96 -31.36 4.08
C MET A 96 16.31 -32.41 3.17
N GLU A 97 16.86 -33.64 3.11
CA GLU A 97 16.24 -34.76 2.38
C GLU A 97 14.83 -35.08 2.89
N ASN A 98 14.68 -35.16 4.22
CA ASN A 98 13.38 -35.40 4.84
C ASN A 98 12.44 -34.21 4.62
N LEU A 99 12.94 -32.98 4.74
CA LEU A 99 12.14 -31.78 4.47
C LEU A 99 11.63 -31.77 3.03
N CYS A 100 12.48 -31.93 2.02
CA CYS A 100 12.03 -31.99 0.63
C CYS A 100 10.99 -33.10 0.43
N LYS A 101 11.25 -34.31 0.96
CA LYS A 101 10.33 -35.45 0.84
C LYS A 101 8.96 -35.19 1.48
N LEU A 102 8.90 -34.51 2.63
CA LEU A 102 7.64 -34.13 3.29
C LEU A 102 6.79 -33.16 2.44
N HIS A 103 7.44 -32.32 1.64
CA HIS A 103 6.75 -31.44 0.68
C HIS A 103 6.40 -32.15 -0.64
N GLY A 104 6.76 -33.43 -0.81
CA GLY A 104 6.61 -34.17 -2.06
C GLY A 104 7.65 -33.79 -3.12
N TRP A 105 8.76 -33.18 -2.70
CA TRP A 105 9.84 -32.70 -3.56
C TRP A 105 11.08 -33.60 -3.46
N LYS A 106 11.93 -33.55 -4.47
CA LYS A 106 13.20 -34.30 -4.46
C LYS A 106 14.32 -33.43 -3.92
N VAL A 107 15.24 -34.02 -3.18
CA VAL A 107 16.47 -33.31 -2.78
C VAL A 107 17.43 -33.21 -3.96
N ARG A 108 18.14 -32.09 -4.06
CA ARG A 108 19.21 -31.89 -5.06
C ARG A 108 20.57 -32.28 -4.51
N GLU A 109 21.48 -32.67 -5.40
CA GLU A 109 22.89 -32.89 -5.06
C GLU A 109 23.61 -31.58 -4.70
N THR A 110 23.25 -30.50 -5.39
CA THR A 110 23.77 -29.15 -5.16
C THR A 110 22.63 -28.14 -5.09
N PRO A 111 22.72 -27.14 -4.20
CA PRO A 111 21.69 -26.13 -4.08
C PRO A 111 21.74 -25.20 -5.29
N ARG A 112 20.56 -24.72 -5.70
CA ARG A 112 20.47 -23.62 -6.67
C ARG A 112 21.17 -22.38 -6.13
N ARG A 113 21.72 -21.58 -7.04
CA ARG A 113 22.14 -20.22 -6.70
C ARG A 113 20.89 -19.37 -6.50
N VAL A 114 21.03 -18.41 -5.60
CA VAL A 114 19.92 -17.54 -5.19
C VAL A 114 20.32 -16.11 -5.49
N VAL A 115 19.45 -15.39 -6.20
CA VAL A 115 19.59 -13.97 -6.50
C VAL A 115 18.47 -13.21 -5.79
N ASP A 116 18.84 -12.26 -4.93
CA ASP A 116 17.89 -11.39 -4.23
C ASP A 116 17.78 -10.05 -4.95
N ALA A 117 16.60 -9.72 -5.51
CA ALA A 117 16.43 -8.49 -6.28
C ALA A 117 15.42 -7.55 -5.63
N VAL A 118 15.88 -6.34 -5.27
CA VAL A 118 15.06 -5.34 -4.58
C VAL A 118 15.14 -3.96 -5.24
N LEU A 119 14.03 -3.24 -5.18
CA LEU A 119 13.94 -1.81 -5.50
C LEU A 119 14.05 -1.02 -4.19
N PHE A 120 15.05 -0.13 -4.08
CA PHE A 120 15.38 0.52 -2.82
C PHE A 120 14.99 2.02 -2.78
N SER A 121 14.43 2.44 -1.64
CA SER A 121 14.07 3.84 -1.37
C SER A 121 14.88 4.46 -0.22
N ASN A 122 14.47 4.24 1.04
CA ASN A 122 15.09 4.83 2.25
C ASN A 122 15.17 3.85 3.44
N GLU A 123 14.82 2.56 3.24
CA GLU A 123 14.68 1.56 4.32
C GLU A 123 16.01 0.90 4.70
N LEU A 124 17.03 1.69 5.07
CA LEU A 124 18.39 1.19 5.34
C LEU A 124 18.44 0.08 6.41
N ASP A 125 17.79 0.31 7.55
CA ASP A 125 17.79 -0.63 8.68
C ASP A 125 17.12 -1.97 8.31
N ILE A 126 16.02 -1.91 7.56
CA ILE A 126 15.29 -3.09 7.10
C ILE A 126 16.08 -3.84 6.03
N LEU A 127 16.75 -3.13 5.11
CA LEU A 127 17.67 -3.74 4.15
C LEU A 127 18.82 -4.46 4.86
N GLU A 128 19.37 -3.87 5.91
CA GLU A 128 20.44 -4.49 6.71
C GLU A 128 19.96 -5.77 7.41
N LEU A 129 18.77 -5.76 8.01
CA LEU A 129 18.16 -6.97 8.60
C LEU A 129 17.94 -8.04 7.53
N ARG A 130 17.35 -7.68 6.39
CA ARG A 130 17.08 -8.59 5.27
C ARG A 130 18.36 -9.26 4.78
N TRP A 131 19.39 -8.47 4.47
CA TRP A 131 20.61 -9.01 3.87
C TRP A 131 21.43 -9.82 4.86
N ASN A 132 21.39 -9.52 6.15
CA ASN A 132 22.04 -10.38 7.15
C ASN A 132 21.29 -11.72 7.31
N GLU A 133 19.96 -11.73 7.31
CA GLU A 133 19.15 -12.96 7.33
C GLU A 133 19.40 -13.83 6.09
N LEU A 134 19.48 -13.21 4.91
CA LEU A 134 19.63 -13.91 3.63
C LEU A 134 21.07 -14.22 3.25
N SER A 135 22.06 -13.57 3.87
CA SER A 135 23.48 -13.68 3.58
C SER A 135 23.99 -15.12 3.47
N PRO A 136 23.61 -16.09 4.34
CA PRO A 136 24.10 -17.46 4.20
C PRO A 136 23.57 -18.21 2.96
N TYR A 137 22.48 -17.73 2.35
CA TYR A 137 21.74 -18.45 1.31
C TYR A 137 21.81 -17.76 -0.06
N VAL A 138 22.05 -16.44 -0.07
CA VAL A 138 22.07 -15.63 -1.29
C VAL A 138 23.45 -15.61 -1.94
N SER A 139 23.47 -15.94 -3.23
CA SER A 139 24.69 -15.93 -4.05
C SER A 139 25.00 -14.54 -4.61
N GLU A 140 23.98 -13.73 -4.90
CA GLU A 140 24.14 -12.36 -5.43
C GLU A 140 22.96 -11.48 -4.98
N PHE A 141 23.27 -10.27 -4.51
CA PHE A 141 22.30 -9.24 -4.20
C PHE A 141 22.22 -8.26 -5.37
N VAL A 142 21.02 -7.99 -5.86
CA VAL A 142 20.73 -7.03 -6.93
C VAL A 142 19.90 -5.90 -6.34
N LEU A 143 20.46 -4.70 -6.32
CA LEU A 143 19.80 -3.52 -5.75
C LEU A 143 19.72 -2.42 -6.79
N LEU A 144 18.50 -2.00 -7.13
CA LEU A 144 18.27 -0.79 -7.92
C LEU A 144 17.85 0.36 -7.00
N GLU A 145 18.52 1.50 -7.14
CA GLU A 145 18.15 2.73 -6.46
C GLU A 145 17.81 3.85 -7.45
N SER A 146 16.70 4.54 -7.22
CA SER A 146 16.31 5.72 -7.99
C SER A 146 16.58 7.02 -7.22
N ASN A 147 16.90 8.11 -7.93
CA ASN A 147 16.91 9.46 -7.37
C ASN A 147 15.52 10.14 -7.40
N SER A 148 14.47 9.39 -7.74
CA SER A 148 13.07 9.79 -7.62
C SER A 148 12.28 8.89 -6.68
N THR A 149 11.31 9.49 -6.00
CA THR A 149 10.17 8.81 -5.39
C THR A 149 9.15 8.42 -6.47
N PHE A 150 8.20 7.54 -6.15
CA PHE A 150 7.14 7.17 -7.10
C PHE A 150 6.20 8.33 -7.43
N THR A 151 6.13 9.34 -6.56
CA THR A 151 5.37 10.58 -6.80
C THR A 151 6.13 11.63 -7.62
N GLY A 152 7.33 11.30 -8.10
CA GLY A 152 8.14 12.18 -8.96
C GLY A 152 8.91 13.25 -8.20
N LEU A 153 8.99 13.18 -6.87
CA LEU A 153 9.86 14.04 -6.05
C LEU A 153 11.30 13.54 -6.10
N THR A 154 12.25 14.45 -6.14
CA THR A 154 13.69 14.15 -6.02
C THR A 154 14.00 13.64 -4.62
N LYS A 155 14.79 12.57 -4.53
CA LYS A 155 15.34 12.03 -3.28
C LYS A 155 16.84 11.78 -3.38
N PRO A 156 17.60 11.88 -2.29
CA PRO A 156 18.99 11.46 -2.28
C PRO A 156 19.11 9.95 -2.50
N LEU A 157 20.32 9.52 -2.86
CA LEU A 157 20.65 8.11 -3.05
C LEU A 157 21.11 7.54 -1.71
N HIS A 158 20.15 7.30 -0.81
CA HIS A 158 20.37 6.84 0.56
C HIS A 158 21.27 5.59 0.65
N PHE A 159 21.12 4.61 -0.24
CA PHE A 159 21.98 3.42 -0.26
C PHE A 159 23.40 3.79 -0.68
N LYS A 160 23.56 4.55 -1.77
CA LYS A 160 24.88 5.03 -2.23
C LYS A 160 25.64 5.76 -1.12
N GLU A 161 24.97 6.66 -0.41
CA GLU A 161 25.52 7.46 0.68
C GLU A 161 25.91 6.62 1.90
N ASN A 162 25.26 5.47 2.10
CA ASN A 162 25.47 4.59 3.26
C ASN A 162 26.06 3.23 2.86
N ARG A 163 26.65 3.11 1.67
CA ARG A 163 27.09 1.82 1.09
C ARG A 163 28.07 1.06 1.98
N GLN A 164 28.90 1.79 2.74
CA GLN A 164 29.85 1.20 3.70
C GLN A 164 29.16 0.30 4.74
N ARG A 165 27.90 0.59 5.12
CA ARG A 165 27.12 -0.27 6.04
C ARG A 165 26.92 -1.70 5.51
N PHE A 166 27.04 -1.88 4.19
CA PHE A 166 26.79 -3.15 3.49
C PHE A 166 28.06 -3.78 2.94
N GLU A 167 29.24 -3.42 3.46
CA GLU A 167 30.54 -3.94 3.01
C GLU A 167 30.59 -5.49 3.01
N PHE A 168 29.90 -6.14 3.94
CA PHE A 168 29.78 -7.61 4.03
C PHE A 168 29.11 -8.27 2.81
N ALA A 169 28.34 -7.51 2.01
CA ALA A 169 27.66 -7.98 0.82
C ALA A 169 28.33 -7.49 -0.49
N GLU A 170 29.30 -6.58 -0.40
CA GLU A 170 29.86 -5.86 -1.55
C GLU A 170 30.47 -6.78 -2.60
N SER A 171 31.13 -7.87 -2.19
CA SER A 171 31.75 -8.85 -3.11
C SER A 171 30.74 -9.59 -4.01
N ARG A 172 29.45 -9.52 -3.69
CA ARG A 172 28.34 -10.19 -4.38
C ARG A 172 27.18 -9.22 -4.63
N LEU A 173 27.46 -7.92 -4.70
CA LEU A 173 26.47 -6.88 -4.96
C LEU A 173 26.53 -6.43 -6.42
N THR A 174 25.40 -6.53 -7.11
CA THR A 174 25.13 -5.85 -8.37
C THR A 174 24.23 -4.65 -8.09
N TYR A 175 24.86 -3.47 -7.98
CA TYR A 175 24.18 -2.21 -7.70
C TYR A 175 23.93 -1.41 -8.98
N GLY A 176 22.69 -0.98 -9.20
CA GLY A 176 22.29 -0.11 -10.30
C GLY A 176 21.65 1.19 -9.80
N MET A 177 21.83 2.26 -10.58
CA MET A 177 21.16 3.53 -10.37
C MET A 177 20.30 3.88 -11.59
N VAL A 178 19.14 4.48 -11.35
CA VAL A 178 18.29 5.01 -12.42
C VAL A 178 17.83 6.43 -12.09
N GLY A 179 17.74 7.27 -13.12
CA GLY A 179 17.13 8.59 -13.01
C GLY A 179 15.61 8.48 -13.09
N GLY A 180 14.88 9.19 -12.23
CA GLY A 180 13.43 9.26 -12.34
C GLY A 180 12.93 9.97 -13.60
N ARG A 181 11.65 9.80 -13.92
CA ARG A 181 10.98 10.61 -14.96
C ARG A 181 10.57 11.98 -14.44
N PHE A 182 10.46 12.15 -13.11
CA PHE A 182 10.12 13.40 -12.42
C PHE A 182 8.79 14.04 -12.87
N VAL A 183 7.83 13.23 -13.28
CA VAL A 183 6.49 13.70 -13.68
C VAL A 183 5.62 13.86 -12.44
N LYS A 184 5.23 15.09 -12.13
CA LYS A 184 4.37 15.41 -10.98
C LYS A 184 2.89 15.26 -11.33
N GLY A 185 2.10 14.73 -10.40
CA GLY A 185 0.64 14.61 -10.54
C GLY A 185 0.18 13.47 -11.47
N GLU A 186 1.11 12.66 -11.97
CA GLU A 186 0.80 11.40 -12.64
C GLU A 186 0.48 10.31 -11.59
N ASN A 187 -0.20 9.26 -12.03
CA ASN A 187 -0.36 8.05 -11.24
C ASN A 187 1.03 7.49 -10.82
N PRO A 188 1.34 7.41 -9.52
CA PRO A 188 2.64 6.94 -9.03
C PRO A 188 3.05 5.54 -9.50
N PHE A 189 2.08 4.66 -9.78
CA PHE A 189 2.32 3.31 -10.28
C PHE A 189 3.04 3.30 -11.63
N VAL A 190 2.99 4.40 -12.41
CA VAL A 190 3.74 4.53 -13.67
C VAL A 190 5.24 4.68 -13.40
N GLU A 191 5.62 5.49 -12.40
CA GLU A 191 7.02 5.65 -12.01
C GLU A 191 7.58 4.37 -11.37
N GLU A 192 6.78 3.72 -10.53
CA GLU A 192 7.12 2.41 -9.98
C GLU A 192 7.37 1.38 -11.09
N SER A 193 6.44 1.28 -12.06
CA SER A 193 6.58 0.36 -13.21
C SER A 193 7.82 0.67 -14.04
N TYR A 194 8.12 1.96 -14.25
CA TYR A 194 9.35 2.40 -14.91
C TYR A 194 10.58 1.89 -14.16
N GLN A 195 10.67 2.07 -12.85
CA GLN A 195 11.80 1.59 -12.05
C GLN A 195 11.91 0.06 -12.07
N ARG A 196 10.79 -0.69 -11.98
CA ARG A 196 10.78 -2.16 -12.06
C ARG A 196 11.27 -2.69 -13.41
N VAL A 197 11.05 -1.97 -14.52
CA VAL A 197 11.64 -2.31 -15.83
C VAL A 197 13.18 -2.17 -15.83
N TYR A 198 13.73 -1.19 -15.12
CA TYR A 198 15.19 -1.07 -14.97
C TYR A 198 15.77 -2.14 -14.05
N LEU A 199 15.02 -2.56 -13.03
CA LEU A 199 15.43 -3.66 -12.16
C LEU A 199 15.52 -4.97 -12.95
N ASP A 200 14.54 -5.23 -13.84
CA ASP A 200 14.59 -6.36 -14.77
C ASP A 200 15.84 -6.36 -15.68
N ARG A 201 16.26 -5.18 -16.15
CA ARG A 201 17.51 -5.03 -16.91
C ARG A 201 18.73 -5.29 -16.04
N LEU A 202 18.75 -4.78 -14.81
CA LEU A 202 19.85 -4.99 -13.86
C LEU A 202 20.01 -6.47 -13.50
N ILE A 203 18.90 -7.20 -13.31
CA ILE A 203 18.90 -8.65 -13.10
C ILE A 203 19.54 -9.36 -14.30
N LYS A 204 19.26 -8.95 -15.53
CA LYS A 204 19.89 -9.55 -16.73
C LYS A 204 21.39 -9.28 -16.84
N ILE A 205 21.87 -8.18 -16.25
CA ILE A 205 23.29 -7.82 -16.19
C ILE A 205 23.98 -8.55 -15.02
N SER A 206 23.23 -8.92 -13.99
CA SER A 206 23.71 -9.79 -12.90
C SER A 206 24.17 -11.16 -13.45
N ARG A 207 24.89 -11.93 -12.64
CA ARG A 207 25.41 -13.25 -13.06
C ARG A 207 24.35 -14.35 -12.93
N ILE A 208 23.06 -14.02 -13.07
CA ILE A 208 21.96 -14.98 -12.99
C ILE A 208 21.95 -15.92 -14.21
N LYS A 209 21.66 -17.20 -13.98
CA LYS A 209 21.62 -18.26 -14.99
C LYS A 209 20.29 -18.99 -14.97
N ASP A 210 20.01 -19.75 -16.02
CA ASP A 210 18.87 -20.66 -16.03
C ASP A 210 18.95 -21.66 -14.86
N ASP A 211 17.78 -21.99 -14.28
CA ASP A 211 17.62 -22.81 -13.06
C ASP A 211 18.07 -22.15 -11.75
N ASP A 212 18.68 -20.95 -11.75
CA ASP A 212 18.85 -20.17 -10.52
C ASP A 212 17.47 -19.75 -9.96
N ILE A 213 17.38 -19.51 -8.65
CA ILE A 213 16.16 -18.93 -8.05
C ILE A 213 16.32 -17.41 -7.88
N LEU A 214 15.29 -16.67 -8.27
CA LEU A 214 15.20 -15.23 -8.17
C LEU A 214 14.13 -14.85 -7.16
N ILE A 215 14.53 -14.15 -6.10
CA ILE A 215 13.62 -13.57 -5.12
C ILE A 215 13.15 -12.23 -5.68
N MET A 216 11.83 -12.08 -5.83
CA MET A 216 11.17 -10.84 -6.23
C MET A 216 10.32 -10.36 -5.07
N SER A 217 10.77 -9.32 -4.38
CA SER A 217 10.04 -8.73 -3.26
C SER A 217 10.41 -7.27 -3.10
N ASP A 218 9.67 -6.56 -2.26
CA ASP A 218 10.08 -5.24 -1.79
C ASP A 218 11.04 -5.39 -0.59
N VAL A 219 11.70 -4.30 -0.17
CA VAL A 219 12.73 -4.34 0.88
C VAL A 219 12.15 -4.77 2.22
N ASP A 220 10.93 -4.34 2.53
CA ASP A 220 10.24 -4.64 3.78
C ASP A 220 9.63 -6.05 3.85
N GLU A 221 9.68 -6.83 2.76
CA GLU A 221 9.22 -8.20 2.66
C GLU A 221 10.38 -9.20 2.80
N ILE A 222 10.81 -9.48 4.03
CA ILE A 222 11.98 -10.30 4.36
C ILE A 222 11.63 -11.80 4.35
N PRO A 223 12.06 -12.58 3.33
CA PRO A 223 11.93 -14.03 3.38
C PRO A 223 12.79 -14.60 4.48
N SER A 224 12.32 -15.66 5.12
CA SER A 224 13.12 -16.35 6.14
C SER A 224 14.27 -17.14 5.48
N GLY A 225 15.40 -17.23 6.18
CA GLY A 225 16.56 -17.99 5.70
C GLY A 225 16.25 -19.47 5.48
N HIS A 226 15.43 -20.07 6.35
CA HIS A 226 15.06 -21.47 6.22
C HIS A 226 14.15 -21.74 5.01
N THR A 227 13.23 -20.82 4.67
CA THR A 227 12.44 -20.89 3.43
C THR A 227 13.33 -20.89 2.20
N ILE A 228 14.28 -19.95 2.13
CA ILE A 228 15.22 -19.88 0.99
C ILE A 228 16.09 -21.12 0.92
N ASN A 229 16.54 -21.62 2.08
CA ASN A 229 17.34 -22.84 2.14
C ASN A 229 16.55 -24.07 1.67
N LEU A 230 15.28 -24.20 2.02
CA LEU A 230 14.41 -25.27 1.53
C LEU A 230 14.31 -25.23 -0.01
N LEU A 231 13.93 -24.07 -0.56
CA LEU A 231 13.62 -23.93 -1.99
C LEU A 231 14.85 -24.06 -2.89
N ARG A 232 16.04 -23.68 -2.42
CA ARG A 232 17.27 -23.89 -3.19
C ARG A 232 17.73 -25.35 -3.22
N TRP A 233 17.39 -26.15 -2.20
CA TRP A 233 17.79 -27.56 -2.09
C TRP A 233 16.76 -28.55 -2.62
N CYS A 234 15.49 -28.17 -2.71
CA CYS A 234 14.44 -29.02 -3.25
C CYS A 234 14.22 -28.80 -4.75
N ASP A 235 13.98 -29.88 -5.48
CA ASP A 235 13.57 -29.91 -6.88
C ASP A 235 12.12 -30.37 -7.03
N ASP A 236 11.58 -30.30 -8.25
CA ASP A 236 10.16 -30.55 -8.54
C ASP A 236 9.21 -29.58 -7.80
N THR A 237 9.75 -28.44 -7.32
CA THR A 237 8.98 -27.31 -6.80
C THR A 237 8.24 -26.60 -7.95
N PRO A 238 7.11 -25.91 -7.69
CA PRO A 238 6.51 -25.03 -8.69
C PRO A 238 7.51 -24.01 -9.25
N GLU A 239 7.36 -23.61 -10.51
CA GLU A 239 8.29 -22.65 -11.15
C GLU A 239 8.22 -21.26 -10.51
N ILE A 240 7.06 -20.89 -10.00
CA ILE A 240 6.82 -19.62 -9.31
C ILE A 240 5.98 -19.92 -8.07
N ILE A 241 6.51 -19.52 -6.92
CA ILE A 241 5.90 -19.73 -5.61
C ILE A 241 5.81 -18.37 -4.93
N HIS A 242 4.60 -17.98 -4.51
CA HIS A 242 4.42 -16.84 -3.62
C HIS A 242 4.79 -17.22 -2.18
N LEU A 243 5.25 -16.26 -1.40
CA LEU A 243 5.63 -16.44 0.00
C LEU A 243 4.58 -15.82 0.91
N GLN A 244 4.01 -16.61 1.81
CA GLN A 244 3.13 -16.08 2.85
C GLN A 244 3.97 -15.47 3.97
N LEU A 245 3.99 -14.15 4.08
CA LEU A 245 4.73 -13.41 5.09
C LEU A 245 3.79 -12.97 6.21
N ARG A 246 4.29 -13.04 7.45
CA ARG A 246 3.64 -12.45 8.63
C ARG A 246 3.71 -10.93 8.50
N ASN A 247 2.56 -10.27 8.47
CA ASN A 247 2.41 -8.86 8.13
C ASN A 247 2.41 -7.99 9.39
N TYR A 248 3.46 -7.21 9.58
CA TYR A 248 3.68 -6.31 10.68
C TYR A 248 3.60 -4.85 10.24
N LEU A 249 3.12 -4.00 11.14
CA LEU A 249 3.12 -2.54 10.97
C LEU A 249 3.96 -1.87 12.04
N TYR A 250 4.78 -0.90 11.63
CA TYR A 250 5.56 0.01 12.49
C TYR A 250 6.73 -0.62 13.27
N SER A 251 6.58 -1.87 13.73
CA SER A 251 7.57 -2.71 14.40
C SER A 251 7.07 -4.16 14.41
N PHE A 252 7.90 -5.10 14.88
CA PHE A 252 7.48 -6.49 15.14
C PHE A 252 6.54 -6.63 16.36
N GLU A 253 6.05 -5.51 16.90
CA GLU A 253 5.04 -5.47 17.96
C GLU A 253 3.61 -5.57 17.41
N PHE A 254 3.33 -5.03 16.21
CA PHE A 254 1.97 -4.96 15.69
C PHE A 254 1.79 -5.93 14.52
N LEU A 255 1.48 -7.19 14.86
CA LEU A 255 1.12 -8.22 13.88
C LEU A 255 -0.31 -7.98 13.38
N LEU A 256 -0.45 -7.58 12.12
CA LEU A 256 -1.75 -7.32 11.48
C LEU A 256 -2.45 -8.62 11.07
N ASP A 257 -1.76 -9.49 10.32
CA ASP A 257 -2.26 -10.78 9.83
C ASP A 257 -1.13 -11.60 9.18
N ASP A 258 -1.47 -12.78 8.64
CA ASP A 258 -0.56 -13.61 7.84
C ASP A 258 -0.99 -13.61 6.35
N LYS A 259 -1.47 -12.46 5.84
CA LYS A 259 -2.02 -12.33 4.48
C LYS A 259 -1.09 -11.60 3.51
N SER A 260 0.17 -11.31 3.86
CA SER A 260 1.12 -10.75 2.90
C SER A 260 1.65 -11.85 1.98
N TRP A 261 1.53 -11.67 0.66
CA TRP A 261 1.81 -12.73 -0.33
C TRP A 261 2.56 -12.26 -1.59
N ARG A 262 2.82 -10.96 -1.76
CA ARG A 262 3.32 -10.41 -3.02
C ARG A 262 4.74 -10.87 -3.34
N ALA A 263 5.58 -11.01 -2.32
CA ALA A 263 6.88 -11.65 -2.43
C ALA A 263 6.78 -13.02 -3.11
N SER A 264 7.64 -13.27 -4.09
CA SER A 264 7.67 -14.54 -4.82
C SER A 264 9.09 -15.00 -5.13
N ILE A 265 9.21 -16.30 -5.35
CA ILE A 265 10.43 -16.95 -5.80
C ILE A 265 10.16 -17.55 -7.18
N HIS A 266 11.01 -17.18 -8.13
CA HIS A 266 10.92 -17.63 -9.51
C HIS A 266 12.13 -18.50 -9.85
N ARG A 267 11.89 -19.67 -10.44
CA ARG A 267 12.93 -20.40 -11.16
C ARG A 267 13.25 -19.64 -12.44
N TYR A 268 14.45 -19.07 -12.51
CA TYR A 268 14.83 -18.19 -13.60
C TYR A 268 14.95 -18.94 -14.91
N ARG A 269 14.36 -18.36 -15.95
CA ARG A 269 14.39 -18.78 -17.34
C ARG A 269 14.69 -17.58 -18.21
N SER A 270 15.84 -17.59 -18.87
CA SER A 270 16.32 -16.55 -19.75
C SER A 270 15.28 -16.25 -20.85
N GLY A 271 15.03 -14.97 -21.08
CA GLY A 271 14.03 -14.49 -22.05
C GLY A 271 12.56 -14.63 -21.62
N LYS A 272 12.24 -15.44 -20.60
CA LYS A 272 10.86 -15.64 -20.11
C LYS A 272 10.58 -14.94 -18.78
N THR A 273 11.50 -15.07 -17.82
CA THR A 273 11.33 -14.50 -16.49
C THR A 273 11.44 -12.99 -16.56
N ARG A 274 10.47 -12.30 -15.96
CA ARG A 274 10.48 -10.84 -15.81
C ARG A 274 10.18 -10.48 -14.37
N TYR A 275 10.81 -9.42 -13.87
CA TYR A 275 10.51 -8.93 -12.54
C TYR A 275 9.03 -8.52 -12.42
N ALA A 276 8.33 -9.09 -11.44
CA ALA A 276 6.92 -8.84 -11.18
C ALA A 276 6.65 -8.86 -9.68
N HIS A 277 5.88 -7.87 -9.20
CA HIS A 277 5.47 -7.75 -7.80
C HIS A 277 3.92 -7.74 -7.72
N PHE A 278 3.32 -8.78 -8.27
CA PHE A 278 1.87 -9.03 -8.26
C PHE A 278 1.65 -10.54 -8.46
N ARG A 279 0.40 -11.00 -8.36
CA ARG A 279 0.10 -12.44 -8.45
C ARG A 279 0.51 -13.01 -9.81
N GLN A 280 1.40 -14.00 -9.79
CA GLN A 280 1.90 -14.72 -10.98
C GLN A 280 1.36 -16.15 -11.04
N THR A 281 1.15 -16.78 -9.87
CA THR A 281 0.59 -18.13 -9.74
C THR A 281 -0.40 -18.20 -8.57
N ASP A 282 -1.01 -19.37 -8.41
CA ASP A 282 -1.90 -19.66 -7.29
C ASP A 282 -1.19 -20.42 -6.16
N GLU A 283 0.11 -20.73 -6.29
CA GLU A 283 0.86 -21.50 -5.30
C GLU A 283 1.46 -20.56 -4.25
N LEU A 284 1.13 -20.77 -2.97
CA LEU A 284 1.58 -19.95 -1.85
C LEU A 284 2.22 -20.83 -0.77
N LEU A 285 3.50 -20.65 -0.50
CA LEU A 285 4.18 -21.35 0.59
C LEU A 285 3.85 -20.68 1.92
N ALA A 286 3.36 -21.45 2.88
CA ALA A 286 2.97 -20.94 4.19
C ALA A 286 4.18 -20.44 5.00
N ASP A 287 3.94 -19.53 5.97
CA ASP A 287 4.89 -19.05 6.98
C ASP A 287 6.35 -18.94 6.48
N SER A 288 6.56 -18.02 5.54
CA SER A 288 7.76 -17.92 4.72
C SER A 288 8.65 -16.71 5.04
N GLY A 289 8.32 -15.96 6.10
CA GLY A 289 9.08 -14.79 6.53
C GLY A 289 8.19 -13.68 7.09
N TRP A 290 8.65 -12.45 6.98
CA TRP A 290 8.04 -11.28 7.61
C TRP A 290 7.90 -10.14 6.61
N HIS A 291 6.79 -9.40 6.68
CA HIS A 291 6.60 -8.13 5.98
C HIS A 291 6.46 -7.04 7.02
N CYS A 292 7.41 -6.10 7.11
CA CYS A 292 7.41 -5.05 8.14
C CYS A 292 7.19 -3.67 7.51
N SER A 293 5.94 -3.33 7.23
CA SER A 293 5.60 -2.05 6.61
C SER A 293 5.74 -0.89 7.59
N PHE A 294 6.30 0.23 7.12
CA PHE A 294 6.57 1.44 7.92
C PHE A 294 7.46 1.19 9.16
N CYS A 295 8.38 0.23 9.10
CA CYS A 295 9.27 -0.10 10.21
C CYS A 295 10.53 0.78 10.25
N PHE A 296 10.35 2.08 10.53
CA PHE A 296 11.43 3.07 10.55
C PHE A 296 11.87 3.48 11.95
N ARG A 297 13.12 3.96 12.04
CA ARG A 297 13.73 4.51 13.26
C ARG A 297 13.28 5.94 13.55
N HIS A 298 13.20 6.77 12.51
CA HIS A 298 12.89 8.20 12.63
C HIS A 298 11.47 8.51 12.16
N ILE A 299 10.79 9.45 12.83
CA ILE A 299 9.44 9.90 12.43
C ILE A 299 9.43 10.54 11.04
N SER A 300 10.53 11.22 10.67
CA SER A 300 10.68 11.84 9.35
C SER A 300 10.60 10.81 8.21
N ASP A 301 11.09 9.59 8.41
CA ASP A 301 11.01 8.52 7.40
C ASP A 301 9.58 8.03 7.16
N PHE A 302 8.73 8.03 8.19
CA PHE A 302 7.30 7.73 8.02
C PHE A 302 6.65 8.79 7.13
N ALA A 303 6.82 10.07 7.48
CA ALA A 303 6.27 11.18 6.70
C ALA A 303 6.82 11.19 5.26
N PHE A 304 8.09 10.84 5.07
CA PHE A 304 8.69 10.67 3.75
C PHE A 304 8.05 9.53 2.96
N LYS A 305 8.00 8.30 3.51
CA LYS A 305 7.40 7.14 2.81
C LYS A 305 5.94 7.40 2.45
N MET A 306 5.15 7.99 3.36
CA MET A 306 3.75 8.36 3.09
C MET A 306 3.61 9.27 1.85
N GLN A 307 4.55 10.19 1.63
CA GLN A 307 4.56 11.12 0.48
C GLN A 307 5.23 10.56 -0.78
N ALA A 308 6.05 9.52 -0.63
CA ALA A 308 6.93 9.02 -1.67
C ALA A 308 6.39 7.80 -2.43
N TYR A 309 5.63 6.93 -1.76
CA TYR A 309 5.20 5.65 -2.32
C TYR A 309 3.89 5.72 -3.11
N SER A 310 3.52 4.61 -3.75
CA SER A 310 2.48 4.61 -4.79
C SER A 310 1.08 4.93 -4.30
N HIS A 311 0.82 4.81 -2.99
CA HIS A 311 -0.48 5.10 -2.37
C HIS A 311 -0.52 6.47 -1.67
N VAL A 312 0.11 7.48 -2.26
CA VAL A 312 0.08 8.88 -1.77
C VAL A 312 -1.34 9.47 -1.68
N ASP A 313 -2.28 8.91 -2.45
CA ASP A 313 -3.70 9.28 -2.45
C ASP A 313 -4.37 9.08 -1.08
N ARG A 314 -3.79 8.25 -0.22
CA ARG A 314 -4.23 8.06 1.17
C ARG A 314 -3.97 9.28 2.06
N ILE A 315 -3.06 10.18 1.68
CA ILE A 315 -2.85 11.45 2.41
C ILE A 315 -3.93 12.45 2.02
N ARG A 316 -5.00 12.46 2.79
CA ARG A 316 -6.15 13.35 2.55
C ARG A 316 -6.02 14.71 3.21
N PHE A 317 -5.31 14.77 4.33
CA PHE A 317 -5.15 15.97 5.13
C PHE A 317 -3.70 16.16 5.54
N LYS A 318 -3.23 17.42 5.54
CA LYS A 318 -1.84 17.74 5.90
C LYS A 318 -1.46 17.31 7.33
N TYR A 319 -2.43 17.25 8.24
CA TYR A 319 -2.16 16.84 9.62
C TYR A 319 -1.76 15.36 9.75
N PHE A 320 -2.00 14.52 8.73
CA PHE A 320 -1.48 13.15 8.70
C PHE A 320 0.05 13.10 8.75
N LEU A 321 0.70 14.17 8.28
CA LEU A 321 2.15 14.32 8.27
C LEU A 321 2.69 15.00 9.54
N ASN A 322 1.84 15.29 10.53
CA ASN A 322 2.27 15.88 11.80
C ASN A 322 3.11 14.83 12.58
N PRO A 323 4.36 15.14 12.97
CA PRO A 323 5.23 14.17 13.65
C PRO A 323 4.69 13.64 14.98
N GLU A 324 4.08 14.49 15.80
CA GLU A 324 3.51 14.09 17.09
C GLU A 324 2.33 13.14 16.90
N ARG A 325 1.46 13.42 15.91
CA ARG A 325 0.38 12.51 15.53
C ARG A 325 0.91 11.18 15.04
N ILE A 326 1.89 11.18 14.13
CA ILE A 326 2.47 9.94 13.60
C ILE A 326 2.99 9.11 14.78
N GLN A 327 3.76 9.71 15.69
CA GLN A 327 4.30 9.03 16.87
C GLN A 327 3.20 8.42 17.76
N ASP A 328 2.11 9.16 18.00
CA ASP A 328 0.98 8.65 18.79
C ASP A 328 0.27 7.48 18.08
N VAL A 329 -0.03 7.63 16.78
CA VAL A 329 -0.74 6.63 15.99
C VAL A 329 0.03 5.31 15.93
N ILE A 330 1.34 5.36 15.64
CA ILE A 330 2.16 4.15 15.56
C ILE A 330 2.33 3.46 16.92
N CYS A 331 2.39 4.23 18.01
CA CYS A 331 2.46 3.67 19.37
C CYS A 331 1.15 3.02 19.82
N ARG A 332 0.02 3.49 19.30
CA ARG A 332 -1.28 2.88 19.56
C ARG A 332 -1.58 1.68 18.65
N GLY A 333 -0.77 1.43 17.61
CA GLY A 333 -1.07 0.44 16.58
C GLY A 333 -2.26 0.84 15.69
N ALA A 334 -2.59 2.13 15.61
CA ALA A 334 -3.71 2.63 14.82
C ALA A 334 -3.29 2.92 13.36
N ASP A 335 -4.26 3.04 12.45
CA ASP A 335 -3.98 3.29 11.02
C ASP A 335 -3.50 4.73 10.76
N LEU A 336 -2.33 4.87 10.10
CA LEU A 336 -1.73 6.18 9.77
C LEU A 336 -2.63 7.10 8.96
N PHE A 337 -3.53 6.54 8.15
CA PHE A 337 -4.37 7.24 7.19
C PHE A 337 -5.85 7.35 7.63
N ASP A 338 -6.17 6.94 8.87
CA ASP A 338 -7.53 6.86 9.42
C ASP A 338 -8.51 6.10 8.52
N MET A 339 -8.04 5.08 7.80
CA MET A 339 -8.83 4.25 6.90
C MET A 339 -9.55 3.11 7.64
N LEU A 340 -10.58 2.56 7.00
CA LEU A 340 -11.18 1.29 7.42
C LEU A 340 -10.39 0.11 6.82
N PRO A 341 -10.44 -1.07 7.46
CA PRO A 341 -9.82 -2.27 6.92
C PRO A 341 -10.28 -2.58 5.48
N GLU A 342 -9.31 -2.92 4.63
CA GLU A 342 -9.52 -3.22 3.22
C GLU A 342 -9.90 -4.69 3.00
N GLU A 343 -11.05 -5.12 3.52
CA GLU A 343 -11.50 -6.52 3.45
C GLU A 343 -12.74 -6.73 2.56
N TYR A 344 -12.98 -7.98 2.18
CA TYR A 344 -14.05 -8.37 1.25
C TYR A 344 -15.31 -8.90 1.95
N THR A 345 -15.30 -9.02 3.28
CA THR A 345 -16.46 -9.45 4.07
C THR A 345 -16.69 -8.51 5.25
N PHE A 346 -17.96 -8.27 5.61
CA PHE A 346 -18.28 -7.44 6.79
C PHE A 346 -17.70 -8.01 8.08
N GLN A 347 -17.64 -9.34 8.20
CA GLN A 347 -17.06 -10.02 9.35
C GLN A 347 -15.57 -9.67 9.52
N GLU A 348 -14.79 -9.71 8.43
CA GLU A 348 -13.37 -9.36 8.48
C GLU A 348 -13.15 -7.86 8.72
N ILE A 349 -13.98 -6.98 8.12
CA ILE A 349 -13.94 -5.54 8.40
C ILE A 349 -14.13 -5.28 9.89
N ILE A 350 -15.15 -5.90 10.50
CA ILE A 350 -15.45 -5.73 11.92
C ILE A 350 -14.33 -6.32 12.78
N ALA A 351 -13.81 -7.50 12.43
CA ALA A 351 -12.75 -8.17 13.18
C ALA A 351 -11.44 -7.38 13.20
N LYS A 352 -11.15 -6.63 12.13
CA LYS A 352 -9.95 -5.80 12.00
C LYS A 352 -10.19 -4.32 12.34
N LEU A 353 -11.37 -3.97 12.82
CA LEU A 353 -11.69 -2.58 13.13
C LEU A 353 -10.96 -2.14 14.40
N GLY A 354 -10.30 -0.98 14.33
CA GLY A 354 -9.60 -0.39 15.47
C GLY A 354 -8.08 -0.52 15.35
N ALA A 355 -7.42 -0.46 16.50
CA ALA A 355 -5.98 -0.58 16.56
C ALA A 355 -5.52 -2.04 16.57
N ILE A 356 -4.38 -2.29 15.97
CA ILE A 356 -3.72 -3.59 15.94
C ILE A 356 -3.24 -3.89 17.37
N PRO A 357 -3.59 -5.06 17.94
CA PRO A 357 -3.13 -5.42 19.27
C PRO A 357 -1.62 -5.61 19.27
N SER A 358 -0.95 -5.09 20.30
CA SER A 358 0.47 -5.34 20.55
C SER A 358 0.71 -6.81 20.89
N THR A 359 1.71 -7.44 20.28
CA THR A 359 2.21 -8.77 20.64
C THR A 359 3.42 -8.67 21.57
N TYR A 360 3.53 -9.62 22.50
CA TYR A 360 4.71 -9.76 23.36
C TYR A 360 5.70 -10.79 22.81
N SER A 361 5.33 -11.54 21.76
CA SER A 361 6.16 -12.59 21.19
C SER A 361 7.14 -12.02 20.18
N ALA A 362 8.43 -12.24 20.43
CA ALA A 362 9.52 -12.04 19.46
C ALA A 362 10.09 -13.38 18.97
N VAL A 363 9.33 -14.47 19.13
CA VAL A 363 9.75 -15.81 18.71
C VAL A 363 9.75 -15.87 17.18
N HIS A 364 10.81 -16.47 16.62
CA HIS A 364 11.04 -16.52 15.17
C HIS A 364 11.14 -15.14 14.53
N LEU A 365 11.75 -14.15 15.18
CA LEU A 365 12.22 -12.95 14.48
C LEU A 365 13.63 -13.17 13.91
N PRO A 366 14.08 -12.35 12.93
CA PRO A 366 15.42 -12.48 12.36
C PRO A 366 16.52 -12.53 13.42
N SER A 367 17.45 -13.47 13.29
CA SER A 367 18.51 -13.67 14.30
C SER A 367 19.39 -12.42 14.48
N PHE A 368 19.72 -11.75 13.37
CA PHE A 368 20.52 -10.52 13.36
C PHE A 368 19.82 -9.35 14.09
N LEU A 369 18.48 -9.29 14.06
CA LEU A 369 17.71 -8.32 14.84
C LEU A 369 17.94 -8.54 16.34
N LEU A 370 17.80 -9.79 16.80
CA LEU A 370 17.91 -10.15 18.21
C LEU A 370 19.34 -10.01 18.74
N GLN A 371 20.35 -10.34 17.93
CA GLN A 371 21.76 -10.17 18.29
C GLN A 371 22.15 -8.68 18.40
N ASN A 372 21.46 -7.79 17.69
CA ASN A 372 21.71 -6.36 17.67
C ASN A 372 20.54 -5.57 18.27
N ALA A 373 19.90 -6.14 19.30
CA ALA A 373 18.67 -5.60 19.88
C ALA A 373 18.81 -4.15 20.36
N ASP A 374 19.96 -3.73 20.86
CA ASP A 374 20.17 -2.34 21.30
C ASP A 374 20.04 -1.34 20.14
N ARG A 375 20.57 -1.70 18.96
CA ARG A 375 20.55 -0.83 17.76
C ARG A 375 19.17 -0.82 17.09
N PHE A 376 18.44 -1.92 17.16
CA PHE A 376 17.14 -2.09 16.54
C PHE A 376 16.00 -2.14 17.55
N ARG A 377 16.23 -1.62 18.75
CA ARG A 377 15.30 -1.72 19.87
C ARG A 377 13.89 -1.25 19.52
N TYR A 378 13.80 -0.21 18.69
CA TYR A 378 12.56 0.39 18.22
C TYR A 378 11.66 -0.58 17.42
N LEU A 379 12.22 -1.67 16.87
CA LEU A 379 11.49 -2.72 16.15
C LEU A 379 10.95 -3.82 17.07
N LEU A 380 11.37 -3.88 18.32
CA LEU A 380 10.99 -4.94 19.26
C LEU A 380 9.82 -4.50 20.15
N PRO A 381 8.97 -5.45 20.61
CA PRO A 381 7.83 -5.17 21.49
C PRO A 381 8.15 -4.26 22.68
N GLY A 382 7.30 -3.27 22.93
CA GLY A 382 7.39 -2.33 24.04
C GLY A 382 8.24 -1.09 23.77
N ASN A 383 8.70 -0.88 22.53
CA ASN A 383 9.64 0.19 22.16
C ASN A 383 9.13 1.04 20.99
N CYS A 384 7.88 1.51 21.07
CA CYS A 384 7.23 2.26 19.99
C CYS A 384 7.76 3.69 19.76
N ARG A 385 8.51 4.26 20.71
CA ARG A 385 9.07 5.62 20.58
C ARG A 385 10.13 5.64 19.49
N ARG A 386 10.06 6.64 18.63
CA ARG A 386 10.95 6.87 17.49
C ARG A 386 11.78 8.11 17.74
N GLU A 387 12.93 8.16 17.11
CA GLU A 387 13.83 9.29 17.20
C GLU A 387 13.27 10.45 16.36
N SER A 388 13.38 11.66 16.88
CA SER A 388 13.20 12.88 16.09
C SER A 388 14.46 13.04 15.22
N GLY A 389 14.38 12.54 13.98
CA GLY A 389 15.44 12.67 12.98
C GLY A 389 15.57 14.07 12.42
#